data_AF-A0A1S3DD18-F1
#
_entry.id   AF-A0A1S3DD18-F1
#
_cell.length_a   1.000
_cell.length_b   1.000
_cell.length_c   1.000
_cell.angle_alpha   90.00
_cell.angle_beta   90.00
_cell.angle_gamma   90.00
#
_symmetry.space_group_name_H-M   'P 1'
#
loop_
_entity.id
_entity.type
_entity.pdbx_description
1 polymer ?
#
loop_
_entity_poly.entity_id
_entity_poly.type
_entity_poly.pdbx_seq_one_letter_code
_entity_poly.pdbx_strand_id
1 'polypeptide(L)'
;MSTSTLHCGPNILESYMSDEDMIMGKEENIECEIIMVHCRLCTAITHKQEGFNIFESDKNIADKIARCLPILIIPQDKFSKYICETCSDQLELCNDLTIKSVEAEKLFKKQLEEEELAKQMSTKKEKIINMNQETKK
;
A
#
# COMPACT_ATOMS: atom_id res chain seq x y z
N MET A 1 18.88 20.31 -25.02
CA MET A 1 19.39 20.50 -23.66
C MET A 1 18.45 21.46 -22.97
N SER A 2 17.55 20.92 -22.14
CA SER A 2 16.55 21.72 -21.43
C SER A 2 16.75 21.44 -19.95
N THR A 3 17.35 22.39 -19.25
CA THR A 3 17.48 22.38 -17.80
C THR A 3 16.16 22.80 -17.19
N SER A 4 15.42 21.86 -16.64
CA SER A 4 14.24 22.15 -15.80
C SER A 4 14.72 22.36 -14.37
N THR A 5 14.89 23.61 -13.99
CA THR A 5 14.97 24.06 -12.59
C THR A 5 13.62 23.80 -11.92
N LEU A 6 13.56 22.83 -11.00
CA LEU A 6 12.47 22.71 -10.04
C LEU A 6 12.75 23.66 -8.87
N HIS A 7 12.05 24.79 -8.87
CA HIS A 7 11.85 25.59 -7.66
C HIS A 7 11.00 24.78 -6.68
N CYS A 8 11.52 24.53 -5.47
CA CYS A 8 10.69 24.25 -4.31
C CYS A 8 10.74 25.48 -3.40
N GLY A 9 9.56 25.99 -3.02
CA GLY A 9 9.35 27.18 -2.19
C GLY A 9 9.84 27.03 -0.75
N PRO A 10 9.59 28.05 0.09
CA PRO A 10 10.61 28.63 0.96
C PRO A 10 10.90 27.84 2.24
N ASN A 11 12.17 27.95 2.65
CA ASN A 11 12.73 27.83 3.99
C ASN A 11 11.72 27.63 5.14
N ILE A 12 11.69 26.43 5.70
CA ILE A 12 11.30 26.20 7.10
C ILE A 12 12.59 25.94 7.90
N LEU A 13 13.56 26.85 7.78
CA LEU A 13 14.77 26.85 8.60
C LEU A 13 15.07 28.25 9.17
N GLU A 14 14.03 29.06 9.36
CA GLU A 14 14.16 30.43 9.89
C GLU A 14 13.13 30.76 11.00
N SER A 15 12.47 29.76 11.58
CA SER A 15 11.43 29.99 12.60
C SER A 15 11.72 29.44 14.00
N TYR A 16 12.96 29.17 14.35
CA TYR A 16 13.36 28.99 15.75
C TYR A 16 14.61 29.82 16.00
N MET A 17 14.73 30.42 17.19
CA MET A 17 15.72 31.43 17.63
C MET A 17 15.20 32.87 17.58
N SER A 18 14.25 33.17 18.47
CA SER A 18 14.15 34.48 19.11
C SER A 18 14.98 34.43 20.40
N ASP A 19 15.98 35.30 20.49
CA ASP A 19 16.81 35.53 21.68
C ASP A 19 15.95 36.00 22.87
N GLU A 20 16.35 35.60 24.08
CA GLU A 20 15.74 35.88 25.39
C GLU A 20 14.82 34.78 25.94
N ASP A 21 15.41 33.70 26.47
CA ASP A 21 15.03 33.17 27.78
C ASP A 21 16.13 32.30 28.43
N MET A 22 16.17 32.40 29.74
CA MET A 22 17.26 32.09 30.68
C MET A 22 17.20 30.63 31.15
N ILE A 23 18.32 29.89 31.03
CA ILE A 23 18.45 28.46 31.39
C ILE A 23 18.28 28.21 32.89
N MET A 24 17.41 27.28 33.30
CA MET A 24 17.54 26.47 34.52
C MET A 24 16.86 25.09 34.34
N GLY A 25 17.52 24.19 33.63
CA GLY A 25 17.14 22.78 33.55
C GLY A 25 18.30 21.98 32.99
N LYS A 26 18.69 20.87 33.63
CA LYS A 26 19.71 19.96 33.11
C LYS A 26 19.17 19.31 31.84
N GLU A 27 19.48 19.91 30.70
CA GLU A 27 19.24 19.30 29.39
C GLU A 27 20.32 18.25 29.19
N GLU A 28 19.92 16.98 29.24
CA GLU A 28 20.66 15.95 28.53
C GLU A 28 20.65 16.38 27.06
N ASN A 29 21.79 16.86 26.57
CA ASN A 29 22.00 17.21 25.16
C ASN A 29 21.78 15.96 24.31
N ILE A 30 20.53 15.72 23.91
CA ILE A 30 20.21 14.79 22.83
C ILE A 30 20.55 15.55 21.55
N GLU A 31 21.78 15.40 21.07
CA GLU A 31 22.12 15.74 19.70
C GLU A 31 21.26 14.85 18.79
N CYS A 32 20.11 15.38 18.35
CA CYS A 32 19.32 14.77 17.29
C CYS A 32 20.10 14.93 15.99
N GLU A 33 20.89 13.92 15.64
CA GLU A 33 21.55 13.87 14.34
C GLU A 33 20.47 13.85 13.24
N ILE A 34 20.40 14.94 12.46
CA ILE A 34 19.47 15.06 11.35
C ILE A 34 19.96 14.17 10.20
N ILE A 35 19.44 12.95 10.13
CA ILE A 35 19.76 12.02 9.04
C ILE A 35 18.68 12.14 7.96
N MET A 36 19.08 12.60 6.77
CA MET A 36 18.23 12.66 5.59
C MET A 36 18.32 11.37 4.79
N VAL A 37 17.18 10.84 4.32
CA VAL A 37 17.10 9.63 3.50
C VAL A 37 16.21 9.86 2.29
N HIS A 38 16.44 9.11 1.20
CA HIS A 38 15.57 9.15 0.03
C HIS A 38 14.40 8.16 0.19
N CYS A 39 13.20 8.54 -0.21
CA CYS A 39 12.09 7.62 -0.36
C CYS A 39 12.39 6.63 -1.50
N ARG A 40 12.21 5.34 -1.25
CA ARG A 40 12.45 4.27 -2.22
C ARG A 40 11.48 4.28 -3.40
N LEU A 41 10.29 4.86 -3.23
CA LEU A 41 9.24 4.88 -4.26
C LEU A 41 9.26 6.15 -5.12
N CYS A 42 9.44 7.32 -4.50
CA CYS A 42 9.37 8.60 -5.22
C CYS A 42 10.68 9.39 -5.24
N THR A 43 11.74 8.90 -4.60
CA THR A 43 13.06 9.57 -4.47
C THR A 43 13.09 10.89 -3.70
N ALA A 44 11.95 11.35 -3.16
CA ALA A 44 11.89 12.53 -2.30
C ALA A 44 12.78 12.36 -1.05
N ILE A 45 13.43 13.43 -0.62
CA ILE A 45 14.26 13.43 0.58
C ILE A 45 13.38 13.72 1.80
N THR A 46 13.52 12.94 2.87
CA THR A 46 12.79 13.09 4.12
C THR A 46 13.72 12.84 5.30
N HIS A 47 13.36 13.36 6.47
CA HIS A 47 14.04 13.02 7.70
C HIS A 47 13.82 11.53 8.01
N LYS A 48 14.88 10.82 8.42
CA LYS A 48 14.80 9.39 8.75
C LYS A 48 13.76 9.08 9.83
N GLN A 49 13.49 10.02 10.74
CA GLN A 49 12.47 9.92 11.79
C GLN A 49 11.03 10.01 11.25
N GLU A 50 10.82 10.69 10.13
CA GLU A 50 9.52 10.82 9.45
C GLU A 50 9.31 9.71 8.40
N GLY A 51 10.40 9.09 7.96
CA GLY A 51 10.39 7.98 7.02
C GLY A 51 10.07 6.64 7.70
N PHE A 52 9.40 5.76 6.96
CA PHE A 52 9.12 4.40 7.42
C PHE A 52 10.13 3.42 6.82
N ASN A 53 10.83 2.67 7.68
CA ASN A 53 11.68 1.58 7.22
C ASN A 53 10.82 0.43 6.67
N ILE A 54 11.09 0.02 5.43
CA ILE A 54 10.36 -1.01 4.68
C ILE A 54 10.37 -2.37 5.39
N PHE A 55 11.45 -2.68 6.13
CA PHE A 55 11.69 -4.00 6.71
C PHE A 55 11.60 -4.05 8.25
N GLU A 56 11.48 -2.91 8.91
CA GLU A 56 11.42 -2.83 10.39
C GLU A 56 10.07 -2.28 10.90
N SER A 57 9.17 -1.87 10.00
CA SER A 57 7.87 -1.30 10.38
C SER A 57 6.80 -2.38 10.57
N ASP A 58 6.03 -2.26 11.65
CA ASP A 58 4.81 -3.05 11.90
C ASP A 58 3.74 -2.92 10.80
N LYS A 59 3.90 -1.97 9.88
CA LYS A 59 2.97 -1.69 8.78
C LYS A 59 3.04 -2.70 7.63
N ASN A 60 3.94 -3.69 7.66
CA ASN A 60 4.14 -4.71 6.61
C ASN A 60 4.37 -4.09 5.21
N ILE A 61 5.21 -3.05 5.15
CA ILE A 61 5.41 -2.23 3.95
C ILE A 61 5.94 -3.07 2.78
N ALA A 62 6.93 -3.94 3.02
CA ALA A 62 7.49 -4.79 1.97
C ALA A 62 6.41 -5.64 1.27
N ASP A 63 5.52 -6.27 2.03
CA ASP A 63 4.44 -7.10 1.50
C ASP A 63 3.42 -6.28 0.72
N LYS A 64 3.08 -5.09 1.23
CA LYS A 64 2.17 -4.17 0.53
C LYS A 64 2.77 -3.71 -0.80
N ILE A 65 4.06 -3.39 -0.85
CA ILE A 65 4.75 -3.03 -2.10
C ILE A 65 4.68 -4.20 -3.09
N ALA A 66 5.05 -5.41 -2.66
CA ALA A 66 5.07 -6.58 -3.53
C ALA A 66 3.66 -6.96 -4.06
N ARG A 67 2.62 -6.67 -3.27
CA ARG A 67 1.22 -6.91 -3.64
C ARG A 67 0.68 -5.85 -4.61
N CYS A 68 1.01 -4.59 -4.39
CA CYS A 68 0.35 -3.46 -5.06
C CYS A 68 1.13 -2.90 -6.26
N LEU A 69 2.45 -3.05 -6.27
CA LEU A 69 3.34 -2.42 -7.25
C LEU A 69 4.12 -3.47 -8.04
N PRO A 70 4.44 -3.21 -9.31
CA PRO A 70 5.19 -4.14 -10.17
C PRO A 70 6.70 -4.08 -9.89
N ILE A 71 7.10 -4.00 -8.62
CA ILE A 71 8.49 -3.96 -8.19
C ILE A 71 8.70 -4.89 -6.99
N LEU A 72 9.89 -5.48 -6.92
CA LEU A 72 10.34 -6.26 -5.78
C LEU A 72 11.45 -5.51 -5.06
N ILE A 73 11.33 -5.37 -3.75
CA ILE A 73 12.34 -4.75 -2.89
C ILE A 73 12.77 -5.78 -1.85
N ILE A 74 14.06 -6.09 -1.81
CA ILE A 74 14.62 -7.08 -0.88
C ILE A 74 15.56 -6.43 0.14
N PRO A 75 15.75 -7.03 1.33
CA PRO A 75 16.63 -6.47 2.37
C PRO A 75 18.06 -6.22 1.90
N GLN A 76 18.54 -6.97 0.91
CA GLN A 76 19.91 -6.88 0.37
C GLN A 76 20.10 -5.78 -0.66
N ASP A 77 19.04 -5.10 -1.14
CA ASP A 77 19.21 -3.99 -2.09
C ASP A 77 20.16 -2.92 -1.54
N LYS A 78 21.01 -2.34 -2.38
CA LYS A 78 21.89 -1.22 -2.00
C LYS A 78 21.20 0.15 -1.98
N PHE A 79 19.91 0.17 -2.31
CA PHE A 79 19.09 1.38 -2.37
C PHE A 79 18.43 1.66 -1.03
N SER A 80 17.82 2.85 -0.91
CA SER A 80 17.11 3.25 0.31
C SER A 80 16.10 2.20 0.78
N LYS A 81 16.07 2.00 2.10
CA LYS A 81 15.15 1.13 2.81
C LYS A 81 13.99 1.89 3.44
N TYR A 82 13.82 3.16 3.09
CA TYR A 82 12.81 4.04 3.67
C TYR A 82 11.80 4.48 2.61
N ILE A 83 10.55 4.69 3.03
CA ILE A 83 9.54 5.41 2.26
C ILE A 83 9.08 6.64 3.05
N CYS A 84 8.75 7.72 2.36
CA CYS A 84 8.14 8.89 3.00
C CYS A 84 6.67 8.61 3.35
N GLU A 85 6.10 9.44 4.23
CA GLU A 85 4.71 9.36 4.67
C GLU A 85 3.71 9.35 3.53
N THR A 86 3.83 10.28 2.57
CA THR A 86 2.93 10.35 1.42
C THR A 86 2.90 9.04 0.62
N CYS A 87 4.04 8.41 0.41
CA CYS A 87 4.10 7.12 -0.29
C CYS A 87 3.55 5.98 0.57
N SER A 88 3.72 6.03 1.89
CA SER A 88 3.10 5.08 2.81
C SER A 88 1.58 5.15 2.75
N ASP A 89 1.00 6.35 2.76
CA ASP A 89 -0.45 6.55 2.72
C ASP A 89 -1.05 6.07 1.40
N GLN A 90 -0.42 6.42 0.28
CA GLN A 90 -0.84 5.95 -1.04
C GLN A 90 -0.76 4.42 -1.14
N LEU A 91 0.29 3.82 -0.57
CA LEU A 91 0.45 2.37 -0.54
C LEU A 91 -0.66 1.69 0.27
N GLU A 92 -1.09 2.29 1.39
CA GLU A 92 -2.22 1.78 2.18
C GLU A 92 -3.51 1.78 1.36
N LEU A 93 -3.81 2.90 0.68
CA LEU A 93 -4.98 3.02 -0.19
C LEU A 93 -4.96 1.97 -1.32
N CYS A 94 -3.80 1.77 -1.95
CA CYS A 94 -3.64 0.73 -2.97
C CYS A 94 -3.85 -0.68 -2.41
N ASN A 95 -3.37 -0.95 -1.20
CA ASN A 95 -3.53 -2.25 -0.55
C ASN A 95 -5.00 -2.52 -0.21
N ASP A 96 -5.71 -1.54 0.35
CA ASP A 96 -7.13 -1.65 0.65
C ASP A 96 -7.97 -1.92 -0.61
N LEU A 97 -7.68 -1.19 -1.69
CA LEU A 97 -8.35 -1.41 -2.97
C LEU A 97 -8.05 -2.81 -3.51
N THR A 98 -6.80 -3.28 -3.38
CA THR A 98 -6.40 -4.61 -3.83
C THR A 98 -7.14 -5.70 -3.07
N ILE A 99 -7.22 -5.61 -1.74
CA ILE A 99 -7.96 -6.58 -0.90
C ILE A 99 -9.44 -6.62 -1.31
N LYS A 100 -10.10 -5.45 -1.38
CA LYS A 100 -11.51 -5.36 -1.77
C LYS A 100 -11.77 -5.93 -3.16
N SER A 101 -10.88 -5.68 -4.11
CA SER A 101 -11.00 -6.18 -5.48
C SER A 101 -10.88 -7.71 -5.54
N VAL A 102 -9.93 -8.28 -4.78
CA VAL A 102 -9.77 -9.75 -4.67
C VAL A 102 -10.98 -10.39 -3.99
N GLU A 103 -11.55 -9.77 -2.96
CA GLU A 103 -12.76 -10.26 -2.30
C GLU A 103 -13.98 -10.21 -3.23
N ALA A 104 -14.16 -9.10 -3.95
CA ALA A 104 -15.24 -8.96 -4.94
C ALA A 104 -15.14 -10.03 -6.03
N GLU A 105 -13.94 -10.25 -6.58
CA GLU A 105 -13.69 -11.29 -7.60
C GLU A 105 -14.05 -12.70 -7.08
N LYS A 106 -13.73 -13.00 -5.81
CA LYS A 106 -14.13 -14.28 -5.18
C LYS A 106 -15.64 -14.43 -5.10
N LEU A 107 -16.36 -13.35 -4.75
CA LEU A 107 -17.81 -13.38 -4.69
C LEU A 107 -18.45 -13.57 -6.06
N PHE A 108 -17.95 -12.88 -7.09
CA PHE A 108 -18.45 -13.05 -8.46
C PHE A 108 -18.22 -14.46 -8.99
N LYS A 109 -17.06 -15.07 -8.72
CA LYS A 109 -16.79 -16.47 -9.09
C LYS A 109 -17.76 -17.44 -8.41
N LYS A 110 -18.00 -17.26 -7.12
CA LYS A 110 -18.94 -18.09 -6.37
C LYS A 110 -20.37 -17.97 -6.92
N GLN A 111 -20.82 -16.76 -7.23
CA GLN A 111 -22.14 -16.54 -7.82
C GLN A 111 -22.27 -17.23 -9.17
N LEU A 112 -21.23 -17.15 -10.01
CA LEU A 112 -21.20 -17.82 -11.31
C LEU A 112 -21.31 -19.35 -11.16
N GLU A 113 -20.55 -19.94 -10.23
CA GLU A 113 -20.61 -21.38 -9.94
C GLU A 113 -22.00 -21.83 -9.45
N GLU A 114 -22.64 -21.04 -8.57
CA GLU A 114 -23.99 -21.31 -8.07
C GLU A 114 -25.05 -21.23 -9.18
N GLU A 115 -24.94 -20.23 -10.07
CA GLU A 115 -25.82 -20.10 -11.23
C GLU A 115 -25.66 -21.27 -12.21
N GLU A 116 -24.43 -21.71 -12.47
CA GLU A 116 -24.16 -22.86 -13.34
C GLU A 116 -24.74 -24.15 -12.75
N LEU A 117 -24.60 -24.37 -11.44
CA LEU A 117 -25.17 -25.53 -10.76
C LEU A 117 -26.70 -25.50 -10.81
N ALA A 118 -27.32 -24.34 -10.59
CA ALA A 118 -28.76 -24.16 -10.67
C ALA A 118 -29.30 -24.48 -12.08
N LYS A 119 -28.61 -24.02 -13.13
CA LYS A 119 -28.94 -24.33 -14.53
C LYS A 119 -28.87 -25.84 -14.80
N GLN A 120 -27.81 -26.50 -14.37
CA GLN A 120 -27.64 -27.96 -14.55
C GLN A 120 -28.75 -28.78 -13.86
N MET A 121 -29.13 -28.40 -12.64
CA MET A 121 -30.21 -29.08 -11.91
C MET A 121 -31.56 -28.91 -12.61
N SER A 122 -31.82 -27.73 -13.16
CA SER A 122 -33.06 -27.40 -13.89
C SER A 122 -33.20 -28.24 -15.17
N THR A 123 -32.14 -28.29 -15.98
CA THR A 123 -32.10 -29.12 -17.20
C THR A 123 -32.22 -30.62 -16.90
N LYS A 124 -31.60 -31.09 -15.82
CA LYS A 124 -31.68 -32.50 -15.41
C LYS A 124 -33.11 -32.87 -14.99
N LYS A 125 -33.79 -31.98 -14.26
CA LYS A 125 -35.18 -32.17 -13.84
C LYS A 125 -36.14 -32.26 -15.03
N GLU A 126 -35.98 -31.38 -16.02
CA GLU A 126 -36.78 -31.40 -17.26
C GLU A 126 -36.61 -32.71 -18.04
N LYS A 127 -35.37 -33.20 -18.19
CA LYS A 127 -35.09 -34.48 -18.85
C LYS A 127 -35.78 -35.67 -18.16
N ILE A 128 -35.77 -35.71 -16.83
CA ILE A 128 -36.42 -36.77 -16.05
C ILE A 128 -37.94 -36.73 -16.24
N ILE A 129 -38.54 -35.53 -16.23
CA ILE A 129 -39.99 -35.38 -16.44
C ILE A 129 -40.40 -35.91 -17.82
N ASN A 130 -39.65 -35.55 -18.87
CA ASN A 130 -39.95 -35.98 -20.23
C ASN A 130 -39.81 -37.50 -20.40
N MET A 131 -38.76 -38.12 -19.85
CA MET A 131 -38.59 -39.58 -19.89
C MET A 131 -39.75 -40.35 -19.22
N ASN A 132 -40.29 -39.81 -18.11
CA ASN A 132 -41.41 -40.42 -17.39
C ASN A 132 -42.76 -40.27 -18.10
N GLN A 133 -42.89 -39.33 -19.05
CA GLN A 133 -44.09 -39.16 -19.88
C GLN A 133 -44.08 -40.11 -21.09
N GLU A 134 -42.90 -40.41 -21.63
CA GLU A 134 -42.74 -41.34 -22.76
C GLU A 134 -42.95 -42.80 -22.36
N THR A 135 -42.63 -43.18 -21.12
CA THR A 135 -42.83 -44.55 -20.60
C THR A 135 -44.27 -44.86 -20.18
N LYS A 136 -45.18 -43.89 -20.20
CA LYS A 136 -46.60 -44.04 -19.83
C LYS A 136 -47.55 -44.08 -21.04
N LYS A 137 -47.02 -44.09 -22.27
CA LYS A 137 -47.76 -44.36 -23.50
C LYS A 137 -47.49 -45.78 -23.97
#